data_AF-A0A934DYA3-F1
#
_entry.id   AF-A0A934DYA3-F1
#
_cell.length_a   1.000
_cell.length_b   1.000
_cell.length_c   1.000
_cell.angle_alpha   90.00
_cell.angle_beta   90.00
_cell.angle_gamma   90.00
#
_symmetry.space_group_name_H-M   'P 1'
#
loop_
_entity.id
_entity.type
_entity.pdbx_description
1 polymer ?
#
loop_
_entity_poly.entity_id
_entity_poly.type
_entity_poly.pdbx_seq_one_letter_code
_entity_poly.pdbx_strand_id
1 'polypeptide(L)'
;MALAQKSHEAARLAVSDVLAVDPQSAGAQALATAIQRETNGSLRKGTGAPTPSPEDPTGKIIETFGAGRLDEAIGVAQSCDDPKCRALKDKLSAFRDTFNNLEGDGNAEKAASLLRSIPGGTGSQFWAKVSQVTTSTFIKDGLKAMSAENYPKAFAAFRKVQAVDPGNEVAKRNLGTIRQKAKELSEQAYIDLQQAPDKARGELELILQITEPSDELNTKSKNRLRKLQGGGAD
;
A
#
# COMPACT_ATOMS: atom_id res chain seq x y z
N MET A 1 -23.05 2.90 -4.98
CA MET A 1 -23.38 2.36 -3.63
C MET A 1 -22.21 2.38 -2.64
N ALA A 2 -20.93 2.42 -3.06
CA ALA A 2 -19.78 2.42 -2.13
C ALA A 2 -19.61 3.71 -1.28
N LEU A 3 -20.12 4.86 -1.73
CA LEU A 3 -20.06 6.12 -0.97
C LEU A 3 -20.96 6.11 0.29
N ALA A 4 -22.09 5.41 0.25
CA ALA A 4 -23.01 5.34 1.39
C ALA A 4 -22.41 4.52 2.54
N GLN A 5 -21.87 3.33 2.25
CA GLN A 5 -21.21 2.49 3.26
C GLN A 5 -20.02 3.18 3.94
N LYS A 6 -19.19 3.89 3.16
CA LYS A 6 -18.06 4.65 3.70
C LYS A 6 -18.49 5.83 4.59
N SER A 7 -19.69 6.37 4.34
CA SER A 7 -20.29 7.41 5.18
C SER A 7 -20.84 6.85 6.50
N HIS A 8 -21.37 5.62 6.52
CA HIS A 8 -21.93 5.03 7.73
C HIS A 8 -20.85 4.59 8.72
N GLU A 9 -19.69 4.12 8.25
CA GLU A 9 -18.57 3.74 9.12
C GLU A 9 -17.96 4.95 9.84
N ALA A 10 -17.71 6.04 9.11
CA ALA A 10 -17.26 7.31 9.70
C ALA A 10 -18.29 7.89 10.69
N ALA A 11 -19.59 7.81 10.36
CA ALA A 11 -20.66 8.26 11.24
C ALA A 11 -20.76 7.42 12.53
N ARG A 12 -20.53 6.10 12.47
CA ARG A 12 -20.50 5.23 13.65
C ARG A 12 -19.36 5.56 14.61
N LEU A 13 -18.16 5.80 14.07
CA LEU A 13 -17.01 6.20 14.89
C LEU A 13 -17.28 7.51 15.63
N ALA A 14 -17.77 8.53 14.91
CA ALA A 14 -18.10 9.82 15.53
C ALA A 14 -19.20 9.71 16.61
N VAL A 15 -20.21 8.87 16.41
CA VAL A 15 -21.26 8.65 17.42
C VAL A 15 -20.74 7.86 18.64
N SER A 16 -19.84 6.90 18.41
CA SER A 16 -19.19 6.15 19.49
C SER A 16 -18.35 7.05 20.39
N ASP A 17 -17.62 8.01 19.82
CA ASP A 17 -16.80 8.96 20.58
C ASP A 17 -17.67 9.85 21.47
N VAL A 18 -18.83 10.30 20.97
CA VAL A 18 -19.78 11.10 21.75
C VAL A 18 -20.40 10.29 22.89
N LEU A 19 -20.81 9.05 22.63
CA LEU A 19 -21.40 8.18 23.66
C LEU A 19 -20.37 7.69 24.70
N ALA A 20 -19.08 7.66 24.36
CA ALA A 20 -18.02 7.36 25.32
C ALA A 20 -17.81 8.50 26.33
N VAL A 21 -18.09 9.75 25.94
CA VAL A 21 -17.97 10.94 26.78
C VAL A 21 -19.28 11.26 27.50
N ASP A 22 -20.42 11.13 26.82
CA ASP A 22 -21.76 11.31 27.38
C ASP A 22 -22.68 10.14 26.96
N PRO A 23 -22.73 9.08 27.78
CA PRO A 23 -23.55 7.91 27.50
C PRO A 23 -25.05 8.18 27.48
N GLN A 24 -25.55 9.29 28.04
CA GLN A 24 -26.97 9.62 28.12
C GLN A 24 -27.43 10.63 27.07
N SER A 25 -26.57 11.01 26.13
CA SER A 25 -26.93 11.92 25.05
C SER A 25 -28.04 11.34 24.17
N ALA A 26 -29.26 11.86 24.34
CA ALA A 26 -30.45 11.43 23.60
C ALA A 26 -30.27 11.56 22.08
N GLY A 27 -29.56 12.61 21.63
CA GLY A 27 -29.25 12.83 20.21
C GLY A 27 -28.29 11.77 19.65
N ALA A 28 -27.23 11.41 20.39
CA ALA A 28 -26.27 10.41 19.95
C ALA A 28 -26.85 8.99 19.97
N GLN A 29 -27.70 8.66 20.96
CA GLN A 29 -28.41 7.38 21.02
C GLN A 29 -29.43 7.23 19.88
N ALA A 30 -30.18 8.30 19.56
CA ALA A 30 -31.12 8.31 18.45
C ALA A 30 -30.39 8.11 17.10
N LEU A 31 -29.24 8.77 16.92
CA LEU A 31 -28.43 8.65 15.72
C LEU A 31 -27.77 7.26 15.59
N ALA A 32 -27.26 6.70 16.69
CA ALA A 32 -26.76 5.31 16.73
C ALA A 32 -27.84 4.31 16.30
N THR A 33 -29.07 4.48 16.81
CA THR A 33 -30.22 3.64 16.49
C THR A 33 -30.66 3.81 15.03
N ALA A 34 -30.63 5.03 14.49
CA ALA A 34 -30.95 5.31 13.09
C ALA A 34 -29.93 4.67 12.14
N ILE A 35 -28.63 4.82 12.41
CA ILE A 35 -27.57 4.17 11.62
C ILE A 35 -27.71 2.65 11.69
N GLN A 36 -28.01 2.10 12.87
CA GLN A 36 -28.24 0.66 13.03
C GLN A 36 -29.46 0.17 12.23
N ARG A 37 -30.54 0.96 12.20
CA ARG A 37 -31.75 0.68 11.42
C ARG A 37 -31.53 0.81 9.92
N GLU A 38 -30.68 1.71 9.45
CA GLU A 38 -30.37 1.81 8.01
C GLU A 38 -29.44 0.68 7.57
N THR A 39 -28.47 0.29 8.41
CA THR A 39 -27.63 -0.88 8.14
C THR A 39 -28.41 -2.19 8.21
N ASN A 40 -29.41 -2.29 9.09
CA ASN A 40 -30.23 -3.49 9.25
C ASN A 40 -31.48 -3.49 8.35
N GLY A 41 -31.98 -2.32 7.96
CA GLY A 41 -33.20 -2.09 7.20
C GLY A 41 -33.07 -2.32 5.70
N SER A 42 -31.85 -2.55 5.20
CA SER A 42 -31.64 -3.12 3.86
C SER A 42 -32.09 -4.59 3.76
N LEU A 43 -32.44 -5.22 4.90
CA LEU A 43 -33.05 -6.54 4.99
C LEU A 43 -34.40 -6.44 5.70
N ARG A 44 -35.49 -6.20 4.95
CA ARG A 44 -36.82 -6.84 5.14
C ARG A 44 -37.92 -6.18 4.29
N LYS A 45 -38.35 -6.89 3.26
CA LYS A 45 -39.80 -7.03 2.97
C LYS A 45 -40.04 -8.41 2.35
N GLY A 46 -40.81 -9.25 3.05
CA GLY A 46 -41.21 -10.57 2.58
C GLY A 46 -41.50 -11.51 3.74
N THR A 47 -42.76 -11.54 4.18
CA THR A 47 -43.33 -12.62 4.99
C THR A 47 -43.31 -13.91 4.19
N GLY A 48 -42.36 -14.77 4.52
CA GLY A 48 -42.23 -16.16 4.09
C GLY A 48 -41.28 -16.84 5.06
N ALA A 49 -41.51 -18.11 5.38
CA ALA A 49 -40.59 -18.89 6.22
C ALA A 49 -39.13 -18.70 5.76
N PRO A 50 -38.15 -18.57 6.67
CA PRO A 50 -36.79 -18.22 6.30
C PRO A 50 -36.16 -19.39 5.55
N THR A 51 -36.21 -19.34 4.22
CA THR A 51 -35.21 -19.99 3.39
C THR A 51 -33.86 -19.32 3.70
N PRO A 52 -32.80 -20.09 4.00
CA PRO A 52 -31.47 -19.52 4.19
C PRO A 52 -31.08 -18.76 2.90
N SER A 53 -30.86 -17.45 3.05
CA SER A 53 -30.31 -16.63 1.97
C SER A 53 -28.96 -17.26 1.57
N PRO A 54 -28.65 -17.43 0.27
CA PRO A 54 -27.36 -17.95 -0.15
C PRO A 54 -26.27 -17.05 0.47
N GLU A 55 -25.48 -17.60 1.40
CA GLU A 55 -24.29 -16.91 1.92
C GLU A 55 -23.46 -16.48 0.71
N ASP A 56 -23.13 -15.19 0.56
CA ASP A 56 -22.24 -14.74 -0.50
C ASP A 56 -20.91 -15.50 -0.36
N PRO A 57 -20.60 -16.44 -1.29
CA PRO A 57 -19.44 -17.31 -1.15
C PRO A 57 -18.15 -16.47 -1.15
N THR A 58 -18.15 -15.32 -1.81
CA THR A 58 -17.02 -14.38 -1.84
C THR A 58 -16.73 -13.81 -0.46
N GLY A 59 -17.78 -13.38 0.26
CA GLY A 59 -17.66 -12.85 1.62
C GLY A 59 -17.08 -13.88 2.58
N LYS A 60 -17.55 -15.13 2.50
CA LYS A 60 -17.05 -16.25 3.31
C LYS A 60 -15.58 -16.55 3.05
N ILE A 61 -15.14 -16.54 1.79
CA ILE A 61 -13.73 -16.73 1.42
C ILE A 61 -12.87 -15.65 2.08
N ILE A 62 -13.28 -14.38 1.98
CA ILE A 62 -12.53 -13.24 2.50
C ILE A 62 -12.43 -13.29 4.03
N GLU A 63 -13.54 -13.58 4.72
CA GLU A 63 -13.56 -13.72 6.18
C GLU A 63 -12.65 -14.87 6.65
N THR A 64 -12.77 -16.03 6.00
CA THR A 64 -11.99 -17.22 6.31
C THR A 64 -10.48 -16.96 6.12
N PHE A 65 -10.12 -16.31 5.02
CA PHE A 65 -8.76 -15.88 4.74
C PHE A 65 -8.25 -14.85 5.75
N GLY A 66 -9.04 -13.83 6.05
CA GLY A 66 -8.72 -12.79 7.03
C GLY A 66 -8.43 -13.36 8.42
N ALA A 67 -9.15 -14.41 8.81
CA ALA A 67 -8.97 -15.16 10.05
C ALA A 67 -7.72 -16.07 10.06
N GLY A 68 -6.93 -16.10 8.99
CA GLY A 68 -5.71 -16.94 8.90
C GLY A 68 -5.98 -18.37 8.43
N ARG A 69 -7.20 -18.72 8.00
CA ARG A 69 -7.58 -20.06 7.57
C ARG A 69 -7.44 -20.19 6.04
N LEU A 70 -6.19 -20.09 5.55
CA LEU A 70 -5.90 -20.00 4.12
C LEU A 70 -6.37 -21.23 3.31
N ASP A 71 -6.08 -22.44 3.78
CA ASP A 71 -6.48 -23.65 3.05
C ASP A 71 -8.00 -23.84 3.03
N GLU A 72 -8.70 -23.45 4.10
CA GLU A 72 -10.16 -23.45 4.14
C GLU A 72 -10.73 -22.42 3.15
N ALA A 73 -10.16 -21.22 3.10
CA ALA A 73 -10.57 -20.19 2.14
C ALA A 73 -10.38 -20.66 0.69
N ILE A 74 -9.28 -21.37 0.38
CA ILE A 74 -9.04 -22.00 -0.93
C ILE A 74 -10.09 -23.08 -1.21
N GLY A 75 -10.41 -23.92 -0.22
CA GLY A 75 -11.43 -24.96 -0.33
C GLY A 75 -12.81 -24.40 -0.66
N VAL A 76 -13.25 -23.36 0.06
CA VAL A 76 -14.51 -22.66 -0.21
C VAL A 76 -14.48 -22.03 -1.61
N ALA A 77 -13.39 -21.37 -1.99
CA ALA A 77 -13.23 -20.77 -3.31
C ALA A 77 -13.27 -21.79 -4.45
N GLN A 78 -12.74 -23.00 -4.23
CA GLN A 78 -12.75 -24.09 -5.19
C GLN A 78 -14.14 -24.71 -5.39
N SER A 79 -14.97 -24.74 -4.33
CA SER A 79 -16.35 -25.25 -4.40
C SER A 79 -17.35 -24.28 -5.03
N CYS A 80 -16.92 -23.06 -5.39
CA CYS A 80 -17.79 -22.01 -5.89
C CYS A 80 -17.66 -21.85 -7.42
N ASP A 81 -18.80 -21.84 -8.11
CA ASP A 81 -18.84 -21.75 -9.59
C ASP A 81 -18.72 -20.31 -10.13
N ASP A 82 -18.80 -19.29 -9.28
CA ASP A 82 -18.69 -17.88 -9.68
C ASP A 82 -17.26 -17.55 -10.19
N PRO A 83 -17.12 -16.85 -11.33
CA PRO A 83 -15.82 -16.38 -11.83
C PRO A 83 -14.97 -15.62 -10.78
N LYS A 84 -15.60 -14.88 -9.85
CA LYS A 84 -14.92 -14.18 -8.75
C LYS A 84 -14.28 -15.14 -7.77
N CYS A 85 -14.94 -16.25 -7.45
CA CYS A 85 -14.40 -17.29 -6.58
C CYS A 85 -13.17 -17.95 -7.21
N ARG A 86 -13.23 -18.25 -8.52
CA ARG A 86 -12.07 -18.80 -9.25
C ARG A 86 -10.88 -17.83 -9.23
N ALA A 87 -11.12 -16.55 -9.51
CA ALA A 87 -10.07 -15.53 -9.45
C ALA A 87 -9.47 -15.37 -8.04
N LEU A 88 -10.29 -15.49 -6.99
CA LEU A 88 -9.81 -15.49 -5.61
C LEU A 88 -9.01 -16.77 -5.28
N LYS A 89 -9.49 -17.94 -5.70
CA LYS A 89 -8.79 -19.22 -5.52
C LYS A 89 -7.37 -19.15 -6.10
N ASP A 90 -7.21 -18.62 -7.31
CA ASP A 90 -5.91 -18.51 -7.98
C ASP A 90 -4.96 -17.61 -7.19
N LYS A 91 -5.45 -16.45 -6.73
CA LYS A 91 -4.67 -15.53 -5.89
C LYS A 91 -4.30 -16.13 -4.54
N LEU A 92 -5.24 -16.80 -3.87
CA LEU A 92 -5.02 -17.45 -2.58
C LEU A 92 -4.03 -18.60 -2.68
N SER A 93 -4.12 -19.40 -3.74
CA SER A 93 -3.18 -20.51 -3.99
C SER A 93 -1.77 -19.97 -4.29
N ALA A 94 -1.66 -18.97 -5.16
CA ALA A 94 -0.39 -18.31 -5.44
C ALA A 94 0.22 -17.66 -4.17
N PHE A 95 -0.63 -17.09 -3.32
CA PHE A 95 -0.21 -16.55 -2.03
C PHE A 95 0.31 -17.64 -1.10
N ARG A 96 -0.43 -18.74 -0.92
CA ARG A 96 -0.03 -19.89 -0.11
C ARG A 96 1.34 -20.41 -0.52
N ASP A 97 1.53 -20.67 -1.81
CA ASP A 97 2.77 -21.26 -2.32
C ASP A 97 3.96 -20.30 -2.11
N THR A 98 3.74 -18.99 -2.27
CA THR A 98 4.76 -17.96 -2.01
C THR A 98 5.03 -17.80 -0.52
N PHE A 99 4.00 -17.83 0.32
CA PHE A 99 4.09 -17.65 1.77
C PHE A 99 4.79 -18.83 2.45
N ASN A 100 4.56 -20.06 1.98
CA ASN A 100 5.26 -21.25 2.46
C ASN A 100 6.77 -21.21 2.20
N ASN A 101 7.21 -20.37 1.25
CA ASN A 101 8.62 -20.13 0.95
C ASN A 101 8.98 -18.64 1.08
N LEU A 102 8.43 -17.95 2.09
CA LEU A 102 8.50 -16.49 2.20
C LEU A 102 9.93 -15.92 2.22
N GLU A 103 10.88 -16.66 2.78
CA GLU A 103 12.30 -16.26 2.89
C GLU A 103 13.10 -16.54 1.61
N GLY A 104 12.50 -17.21 0.62
CA GLY A 104 13.09 -17.37 -0.70
C GLY A 104 13.25 -16.04 -1.44
N ASP A 105 14.21 -16.00 -2.36
CA ASP A 105 14.52 -14.78 -3.11
C ASP A 105 13.29 -14.25 -3.87
N GLY A 106 13.01 -12.95 -3.73
CA GLY A 106 11.83 -12.28 -4.28
C GLY A 106 10.46 -12.68 -3.69
N ASN A 107 10.37 -13.71 -2.84
CA ASN A 107 9.08 -14.20 -2.35
C ASN A 107 8.40 -13.26 -1.37
N ALA A 108 9.16 -12.56 -0.52
CA ALA A 108 8.59 -11.57 0.41
C ALA A 108 7.84 -10.45 -0.34
N GLU A 109 8.47 -9.85 -1.35
CA GLU A 109 7.84 -8.81 -2.18
C GLU A 109 6.62 -9.34 -2.92
N LYS A 110 6.74 -10.54 -3.51
CA LYS A 110 5.64 -11.19 -4.22
C LYS A 110 4.46 -11.50 -3.29
N ALA A 111 4.71 -12.01 -2.10
CA ALA A 111 3.68 -12.27 -1.08
C ALA A 111 2.98 -10.97 -0.65
N ALA A 112 3.74 -9.90 -0.41
CA ALA A 112 3.17 -8.60 -0.06
C ALA A 112 2.32 -8.01 -1.20
N SER A 113 2.71 -8.23 -2.46
CA SER A 113 1.92 -7.84 -3.63
C SER A 113 0.62 -8.64 -3.73
N LEU A 114 0.70 -9.97 -3.57
CA LEU A 114 -0.46 -10.85 -3.59
C LEU A 114 -1.46 -10.48 -2.49
N LEU A 115 -1.00 -10.22 -1.26
CA LEU A 115 -1.87 -9.76 -0.16
C LEU A 115 -2.61 -8.46 -0.48
N ARG A 116 -1.96 -7.49 -1.12
CA ARG A 116 -2.64 -6.24 -1.53
C ARG A 116 -3.69 -6.49 -2.64
N SER A 117 -3.50 -7.53 -3.44
CA SER A 117 -4.42 -7.89 -4.53
C SER A 117 -5.63 -8.73 -4.07
N ILE A 118 -5.58 -9.29 -2.87
CA ILE A 118 -6.65 -10.06 -2.24
C ILE A 118 -7.47 -9.10 -1.35
N PRO A 119 -8.80 -9.02 -1.51
CA PRO A 119 -9.64 -8.22 -0.62
C PRO A 119 -9.41 -8.61 0.84
N GLY A 120 -9.15 -7.61 1.70
CA GLY A 120 -8.84 -7.82 3.11
C GLY A 120 -7.43 -8.35 3.41
N GLY A 121 -6.56 -8.58 2.41
CA GLY A 121 -5.28 -9.25 2.63
C GLY A 121 -4.28 -8.46 3.47
N THR A 122 -4.25 -7.13 3.40
CA THR A 122 -3.42 -6.30 4.31
C THR A 122 -3.98 -6.24 5.74
N GLY A 123 -5.25 -6.60 5.93
CA GLY A 123 -5.88 -6.75 7.25
C GLY A 123 -5.90 -8.19 7.77
N SER A 124 -5.34 -9.15 7.02
CA SER A 124 -5.32 -10.55 7.40
C SER A 124 -4.26 -10.86 8.47
N GLN A 125 -4.41 -11.99 9.15
CA GLN A 125 -3.41 -12.51 10.09
C GLN A 125 -2.01 -12.73 9.44
N PHE A 126 -1.93 -12.81 8.11
CA PHE A 126 -0.66 -13.00 7.40
C PHE A 126 0.14 -11.73 7.21
N TRP A 127 -0.51 -10.55 7.23
CA TRP A 127 0.15 -9.29 6.88
C TRP A 127 1.31 -8.96 7.81
N ALA A 128 1.18 -9.20 9.11
CA ALA A 128 2.24 -8.90 10.08
C ALA A 128 3.56 -9.62 9.74
N LYS A 129 3.49 -10.93 9.45
CA LYS A 129 4.68 -11.71 9.08
C LYS A 129 5.23 -11.30 7.72
N VAL A 130 4.35 -11.14 6.72
CA VAL A 130 4.77 -10.76 5.36
C VAL A 130 5.42 -9.38 5.35
N SER A 131 4.80 -8.39 6.00
CA SER A 131 5.33 -7.03 6.12
C SER A 131 6.66 -7.01 6.86
N GLN A 132 6.80 -7.74 7.97
CA GLN A 132 8.06 -7.83 8.71
C GLN A 132 9.21 -8.35 7.83
N VAL A 133 9.01 -9.49 7.14
CA VAL A 133 10.04 -10.08 6.28
C VAL A 133 10.36 -9.17 5.09
N THR A 134 9.32 -8.63 4.44
CA THR A 134 9.46 -7.72 3.30
C THR A 134 10.23 -6.46 3.67
N THR A 135 9.88 -5.82 4.78
CA THR A 135 10.57 -4.65 5.32
C THR A 135 12.03 -4.96 5.64
N SER A 136 12.30 -6.08 6.32
CA SER A 136 13.67 -6.51 6.63
C SER A 136 14.51 -6.72 5.37
N THR A 137 13.96 -7.37 4.34
CA THR A 137 14.66 -7.60 3.06
C THR A 137 15.00 -6.27 2.39
N PHE A 138 14.05 -5.36 2.24
CA PHE A 138 14.29 -4.08 1.59
C PHE A 138 15.22 -3.16 2.39
N ILE A 139 15.19 -3.22 3.73
CA ILE A 139 16.18 -2.51 4.55
C ILE A 139 17.59 -3.03 4.25
N LYS A 140 17.79 -4.36 4.23
CA LYS A 140 19.10 -4.96 3.91
C LYS A 140 19.58 -4.55 2.53
N ASP A 141 18.71 -4.60 1.52
CA ASP A 141 19.03 -4.18 0.16
C ASP A 141 19.39 -2.70 0.07
N GLY A 142 18.61 -1.84 0.74
CA GLY A 142 18.84 -0.41 0.80
C GLY A 142 20.17 -0.07 1.47
N LEU A 143 20.46 -0.68 2.62
CA LEU A 143 21.73 -0.48 3.32
C LEU A 143 22.93 -0.98 2.50
N LYS A 144 22.81 -2.14 1.85
CA LYS A 144 23.85 -2.65 0.93
C LYS A 144 24.10 -1.68 -0.22
N ALA A 145 23.05 -1.11 -0.79
CA ALA A 145 23.15 -0.13 -1.86
C ALA A 145 23.75 1.20 -1.38
N MET A 146 23.41 1.66 -0.16
CA MET A 146 24.04 2.84 0.47
C MET A 146 25.54 2.64 0.65
N SER A 147 25.97 1.47 1.16
CA SER A 147 27.40 1.16 1.32
C SER A 147 28.16 1.06 0.00
N ALA A 148 27.46 0.79 -1.11
CA ALA A 148 28.02 0.79 -2.45
C ALA A 148 27.86 2.14 -3.19
N GLU A 149 27.41 3.19 -2.48
CA GLU A 149 27.09 4.51 -3.03
C GLU A 149 26.09 4.49 -4.22
N ASN A 150 25.33 3.40 -4.35
CA ASN A 150 24.29 3.27 -5.36
C ASN A 150 22.99 3.87 -4.83
N TYR A 151 22.94 5.20 -4.79
CA TYR A 151 21.79 5.96 -4.29
C TYR A 151 20.47 5.66 -5.02
N PRO A 152 20.42 5.44 -6.36
CA PRO A 152 19.20 5.02 -7.04
C PRO A 152 18.62 3.71 -6.51
N LYS A 153 19.47 2.68 -6.36
CA LYS A 153 19.04 1.39 -5.84
C LYS A 153 18.64 1.49 -4.37
N ALA A 154 19.37 2.28 -3.58
CA ALA A 154 19.03 2.54 -2.19
C ALA A 154 17.67 3.24 -2.04
N PHE A 155 17.45 4.29 -2.83
CA PHE A 155 16.20 5.04 -2.86
C PHE A 155 15.01 4.12 -3.16
N ALA A 156 15.11 3.32 -4.23
CA ALA A 156 14.07 2.38 -4.60
C ALA A 156 13.76 1.39 -3.47
N ALA A 157 14.78 0.83 -2.81
CA ALA A 157 14.59 -0.11 -1.70
C ALA A 157 13.89 0.55 -0.49
N PHE A 158 14.34 1.73 -0.05
CA PHE A 158 13.70 2.41 1.08
C PHE A 158 12.30 2.92 0.77
N ARG A 159 11.99 3.26 -0.49
CA ARG A 159 10.62 3.57 -0.91
C ARG A 159 9.71 2.35 -0.83
N LYS A 160 10.20 1.16 -1.18
CA LYS A 160 9.45 -0.09 -0.96
C LYS A 160 9.19 -0.34 0.53
N VAL A 161 10.13 -0.01 1.42
CA VAL A 161 9.90 -0.07 2.87
C VAL A 161 8.75 0.86 3.28
N GLN A 162 8.76 2.14 2.88
CA GLN A 162 7.70 3.08 3.23
C GLN A 162 6.31 2.66 2.71
N ALA A 163 6.25 1.92 1.60
CA ALA A 163 5.00 1.38 1.06
C ALA A 163 4.44 0.17 1.84
N VAL A 164 5.25 -0.45 2.70
CA VAL A 164 4.87 -1.58 3.56
C VAL A 164 4.69 -1.13 5.01
N ASP A 165 5.63 -0.32 5.49
CA ASP A 165 5.72 0.24 6.84
C ASP A 165 6.04 1.75 6.72
N PRO A 166 5.00 2.61 6.64
CA PRO A 166 5.18 4.06 6.52
C PRO A 166 5.89 4.70 7.72
N GLY A 167 5.83 4.06 8.89
CA GLY A 167 6.44 4.52 10.14
C GLY A 167 7.90 4.09 10.32
N ASN A 168 8.49 3.44 9.32
CA ASN A 168 9.83 2.87 9.46
C ASN A 168 10.92 3.95 9.56
N GLU A 169 11.45 4.16 10.77
CA GLU A 169 12.47 5.20 11.02
C GLU A 169 13.79 4.93 10.29
N VAL A 170 14.16 3.67 10.02
CA VAL A 170 15.38 3.35 9.26
C VAL A 170 15.24 3.83 7.82
N ALA A 171 14.12 3.53 7.16
CA ALA A 171 13.88 4.00 5.79
C ALA A 171 13.80 5.54 5.73
N LYS A 172 13.07 6.15 6.67
CA LYS A 172 12.94 7.61 6.76
C LYS A 172 14.28 8.31 6.91
N ARG A 173 15.14 7.82 7.81
CA ARG A 173 16.50 8.37 8.00
C ARG A 173 17.34 8.28 6.74
N ASN A 174 17.37 7.11 6.09
CA ASN A 174 18.20 6.92 4.90
C ASN A 174 17.68 7.67 3.68
N LEU A 175 16.36 7.80 3.51
CA LEU A 175 15.77 8.67 2.50
C LEU A 175 16.12 10.15 2.75
N GLY A 176 16.23 10.56 4.01
CA GLY A 176 16.78 11.87 4.38
C GLY A 176 18.22 12.06 3.90
N THR A 177 19.09 11.06 4.11
CA THR A 177 20.47 11.08 3.61
C THR A 177 20.53 11.17 2.08
N ILE A 178 19.71 10.37 1.39
CA ILE A 178 19.63 10.38 -0.08
C ILE A 178 19.16 11.74 -0.58
N ARG A 179 18.19 12.37 0.10
CA ARG A 179 17.73 13.71 -0.23
C ARG A 179 18.81 14.77 -0.06
N GLN A 180 19.61 14.67 1.00
CA GLN A 180 20.76 15.54 1.19
C GLN A 180 21.78 15.38 0.05
N LYS A 181 22.03 14.15 -0.40
CA LYS A 181 22.87 13.88 -1.57
C LYS A 181 22.30 14.51 -2.85
N ALA A 182 20.99 14.43 -3.05
CA ALA A 182 20.32 15.08 -4.19
C ALA A 182 20.49 16.61 -4.18
N LYS A 183 20.49 17.23 -2.99
CA LYS A 183 20.74 18.66 -2.84
C LYS A 183 22.16 19.04 -3.24
N GLU A 184 23.16 18.29 -2.75
CA GLU A 184 24.58 18.48 -3.12
C GLU A 184 24.79 18.36 -4.64
N LEU A 185 24.20 17.33 -5.26
CA LEU A 185 24.24 17.17 -6.71
C LEU A 185 23.57 18.33 -7.45
N SER A 186 22.51 18.91 -6.89
CA SER A 186 21.81 20.03 -7.53
C SER A 186 22.63 21.31 -7.53
N GLU A 187 23.39 21.53 -6.44
CA GLU A 187 24.33 22.63 -6.29
C GLU A 187 25.52 22.44 -7.24
N GLN A 188 26.10 21.23 -7.29
CA GLN A 188 27.18 20.92 -8.21
C GLN A 188 26.76 21.07 -9.67
N ALA A 189 25.60 20.55 -10.04
CA ALA A 189 25.07 20.65 -11.39
C ALA A 189 24.90 22.11 -11.82
N TYR A 190 24.54 23.00 -10.88
CA TYR A 190 24.42 24.43 -11.19
C TYR A 190 25.76 25.07 -11.58
N ILE A 191 26.85 24.68 -10.92
CA ILE A 191 28.21 25.12 -11.25
C ILE A 191 28.61 24.55 -12.61
N ASP A 192 28.35 23.25 -12.81
CA ASP A 192 28.79 22.51 -13.99
C ASP A 192 28.00 22.87 -15.25
N LEU A 193 26.80 23.45 -15.15
CA LEU A 193 25.99 23.88 -16.30
C LEU A 193 26.76 24.76 -17.29
N GLN A 194 27.71 25.57 -16.81
CA GLN A 194 28.52 26.45 -17.66
C GLN A 194 29.88 25.86 -18.04
N GLN A 195 30.45 25.03 -17.16
CA GLN A 195 31.84 24.57 -17.28
C GLN A 195 31.95 23.17 -17.90
N ALA A 196 30.95 22.31 -17.67
CA ALA A 196 30.92 20.92 -18.07
C ALA A 196 29.45 20.43 -18.23
N PRO A 197 28.75 20.84 -19.30
CA PRO A 197 27.31 20.58 -19.46
C PRO A 197 26.94 19.09 -19.51
N ASP A 198 27.82 18.24 -20.03
CA ASP A 198 27.61 16.78 -20.03
C ASP A 198 27.71 16.18 -18.62
N LYS A 199 28.61 16.70 -17.79
CA LYS A 199 28.71 16.31 -16.37
C LYS A 199 27.46 16.77 -15.61
N ALA A 200 27.03 18.01 -15.82
CA ALA A 200 25.79 18.53 -15.24
C ALA A 200 24.57 17.69 -15.65
N ARG A 201 24.50 17.23 -16.91
CA ARG A 201 23.43 16.31 -17.36
C ARG A 201 23.39 15.05 -16.50
N GLY A 202 24.53 14.38 -16.30
CA GLY A 202 24.59 13.16 -15.47
C GLY A 202 24.14 13.38 -14.02
N GLU A 203 24.54 14.50 -13.42
CA GLU A 203 24.14 14.87 -12.06
C GLU A 203 22.62 15.15 -11.95
N LEU A 204 22.06 15.86 -12.93
CA LEU A 204 20.62 16.14 -13.00
C LEU A 204 19.81 14.85 -13.22
N GLU A 205 20.28 13.94 -14.06
CA GLU A 205 19.67 12.63 -14.28
C GLU A 205 19.69 11.79 -13.00
N LEU A 206 20.80 11.80 -12.25
CA LEU A 206 20.90 11.11 -10.97
C LEU A 206 19.88 11.67 -9.96
N ILE A 207 19.71 13.00 -9.88
CA ILE A 207 18.68 13.62 -9.02
C ILE A 207 17.29 13.07 -9.35
N LEU A 208 16.95 12.92 -10.63
CA LEU A 208 15.65 12.37 -11.03
C LEU A 208 15.42 10.92 -10.57
N GLN A 209 16.49 10.15 -10.40
CA GLN A 209 16.42 8.75 -9.96
C GLN A 209 16.33 8.60 -8.43
N ILE A 210 16.77 9.61 -7.68
CA ILE A 210 16.87 9.56 -6.20
C ILE A 210 15.91 10.51 -5.48
N THR A 211 14.96 11.10 -6.22
CA THR A 211 13.93 11.99 -5.69
C THR A 211 12.57 11.62 -6.23
N GLU A 212 11.52 11.92 -5.46
CA GLU A 212 10.14 11.72 -5.92
C GLU A 212 9.78 12.73 -7.03
N PRO A 213 8.87 12.37 -7.96
CA PRO A 213 8.42 13.29 -9.01
C PRO A 213 7.81 14.59 -8.49
N SER A 214 7.26 14.58 -7.27
CA SER A 214 6.70 15.76 -6.59
C SER A 214 7.74 16.60 -5.86
N ASP A 215 8.99 16.14 -5.73
CA ASP A 215 10.06 16.91 -5.09
C ASP A 215 10.48 18.08 -5.99
N GLU A 216 10.79 19.21 -5.35
CA GLU A 216 11.21 20.43 -6.03
C GLU A 216 12.52 20.22 -6.80
N LEU A 217 13.48 19.47 -6.24
CA LEU A 217 14.74 19.14 -6.91
C LEU A 217 14.49 18.32 -8.17
N ASN A 218 13.54 17.38 -8.14
CA ASN A 218 13.16 16.60 -9.31
C ASN A 218 12.64 17.51 -10.44
N THR A 219 11.68 18.37 -10.09
CA THR A 219 11.07 19.30 -11.04
C THR A 219 12.09 20.27 -11.64
N LYS A 220 12.95 20.86 -10.81
CA LYS A 220 14.02 21.76 -11.25
C LYS A 220 15.03 21.05 -12.15
N SER A 221 15.46 19.84 -11.79
CA SER A 221 16.41 19.07 -12.58
C SER A 221 15.85 18.69 -13.94
N LYS A 222 14.58 18.27 -14.00
CA LYS A 222 13.89 17.96 -15.25
C LYS A 222 13.82 19.17 -16.18
N ASN A 223 13.52 20.35 -15.64
CA ASN A 223 13.47 21.59 -16.43
C ASN A 223 14.85 22.00 -16.96
N ARG A 224 15.91 21.83 -16.17
CA ARG A 224 17.29 22.11 -16.60
C ARG A 224 17.73 21.16 -17.71
N LEU A 225 17.45 19.86 -17.58
CA LEU A 225 17.75 18.87 -18.61
C LEU A 225 17.09 19.19 -19.95
N ARG A 226 15.82 19.64 -19.93
CA ARG A 226 15.13 20.08 -21.14
C ARG A 226 15.82 21.25 -21.84
N LYS A 227 16.37 22.20 -21.08
CA LYS A 227 17.12 23.34 -21.65
C LYS A 227 18.44 22.89 -22.28
N LEU A 228 19.15 21.96 -21.66
CA LEU A 228 20.37 21.36 -22.23
C LEU A 228 20.08 20.56 -23.52
N GLN A 229 18.90 19.96 -23.65
CA GLN A 229 18.48 19.25 -24.86
C GLN A 229 18.00 20.18 -25.98
N GLY A 230 17.40 21.33 -25.63
CA GLY A 230 16.84 22.29 -26.59
C GLY A 230 17.82 23.34 -27.11
N GLY A 231 19.03 23.45 -26.56
CA GLY A 231 20.05 24.43 -26.95
C GLY A 231 21.07 23.94 -28.00
N GLY A 232 20.80 22.82 -28.68
CA GLY A 232 21.69 22.23 -29.69
C GLY A 232 21.28 22.51 -31.14
N ALA A 233 20.38 23.45 -31.38
CA ALA A 233 19.98 23.89 -32.72
C ALA A 233 20.11 25.40 -32.79
N ASP A 234 21.32 25.88 -33.11
CA ASP A 234 21.61 27.14 -33.81
C ASP A 234 23.07 27.10 -34.29
#